data_AF-A0A3M8LAK9-F1
#
_entry.id   AF-A0A3M8LAK9-F1
#
_cell.length_a   1.000
_cell.length_b   1.000
_cell.length_c   1.000
_cell.angle_alpha   90.00
_cell.angle_beta   90.00
_cell.angle_gamma   90.00
#
_symmetry.space_group_name_H-M   'P 1'
#
loop_
_entity.id
_entity.type
_entity.pdbx_description
1 polymer ?
#
loop_
_entity_poly.entity_id
_entity_poly.type
_entity_poly.pdbx_seq_one_letter_code
_entity_poly.pdbx_strand_id
1 'polypeptide(L)'
;MRIQGPRHRPAARLRRRRRGARGARPRPRTRRLPGTSRPGHGPQDHRLLGRLHAPHAGAPGPDQQHRGAGVTDTLTIVSLLPGLQDTNGDAANARVLAQRARWAGFDAVVLDVAPGDALPASADIIVIGSGSDAALPAARAALLPMADRLRELVTAGVPLLAVGTGWELLGVGIDLADGSVVEGIGLVAGRAVPAPARIADDLAVKSKYGRLIGFENHSRHYVGAEGSPLGRVLAGTGNGNGQEGLVMGDVFGTHLHGPVLARNPGLADHLLRLALARRGSDYVPGARSDAVDETARAARNQVAVRLKLPAE
;
A
#
# COMPACT_ATOMS: atom_id res chain seq x y z
N MET A 1 -16.83 -40.06 50.73
CA MET A 1 -18.06 -40.79 50.34
C MET A 1 -18.21 -40.67 48.83
N ARG A 2 -17.91 -41.75 48.09
CA ARG A 2 -17.99 -41.83 46.62
C ARG A 2 -19.45 -42.03 46.21
N ILE A 3 -19.94 -41.27 45.22
CA ILE A 3 -21.19 -41.61 44.52
C ILE A 3 -20.94 -41.51 43.01
N GLN A 4 -21.35 -42.58 42.34
CA GLN A 4 -21.11 -42.94 40.95
C GLN A 4 -22.03 -42.16 39.99
N GLY A 5 -21.56 -41.93 38.76
CA GLY A 5 -22.41 -41.50 37.65
C GLY A 5 -23.15 -42.67 36.96
N PRO A 6 -24.10 -42.39 36.05
CA PRO A 6 -24.55 -43.30 35.01
C PRO A 6 -24.22 -42.74 33.61
N ARG A 7 -23.40 -43.44 32.81
CA ARG A 7 -23.74 -44.46 31.78
C ARG A 7 -24.42 -43.92 30.50
N HIS A 8 -23.63 -43.97 29.42
CA HIS A 8 -23.97 -43.89 28.00
C HIS A 8 -25.12 -44.81 27.55
N ARG A 9 -25.87 -44.38 26.52
CA ARG A 9 -26.37 -45.18 25.36
C ARG A 9 -27.03 -44.28 24.28
N PRO A 10 -27.27 -44.74 23.03
CA PRO A 10 -26.33 -44.59 21.91
C PRO A 10 -26.90 -43.84 20.68
N ALA A 11 -26.03 -43.63 19.70
CA ALA A 11 -26.27 -42.95 18.42
C ALA A 11 -27.41 -43.57 17.58
N ALA A 12 -28.31 -42.70 17.10
CA ALA A 12 -29.34 -43.05 16.13
C ALA A 12 -28.75 -43.08 14.70
N ARG A 13 -28.82 -44.26 14.09
CA ARG A 13 -28.65 -44.47 12.64
C ARG A 13 -29.78 -43.78 11.88
N LEU A 14 -29.46 -42.91 10.92
CA LEU A 14 -30.40 -42.55 9.86
C LEU A 14 -29.93 -43.02 8.48
N ARG A 15 -30.94 -43.47 7.74
CA ARG A 15 -30.89 -44.35 6.59
C ARG A 15 -30.39 -43.67 5.32
N ARG A 16 -29.65 -44.47 4.55
CA ARG A 16 -29.39 -44.33 3.11
C ARG A 16 -30.64 -43.89 2.34
N ARG A 17 -30.54 -42.79 1.59
CA ARG A 17 -31.38 -42.55 0.41
C ARG A 17 -30.55 -42.80 -0.86
N ARG A 18 -31.05 -43.73 -1.68
CA ARG A 18 -30.62 -44.02 -3.05
C ARG A 18 -30.78 -42.76 -3.91
N ARG A 19 -29.74 -42.36 -4.65
CA ARG A 19 -29.88 -41.59 -5.89
C ARG A 19 -29.51 -42.49 -7.05
N GLY A 20 -30.46 -42.69 -7.95
CA GLY A 20 -30.27 -43.39 -9.21
C GLY A 20 -29.84 -42.45 -10.34
N ALA A 21 -29.46 -43.12 -11.43
CA ALA A 21 -29.39 -42.66 -12.81
C ALA A 21 -28.24 -41.72 -13.24
N ARG A 22 -27.23 -42.40 -13.79
CA ARG A 22 -26.41 -42.09 -14.97
C ARG A 22 -26.97 -40.99 -15.89
N GLY A 23 -26.14 -39.99 -16.18
CA GLY A 23 -26.29 -39.03 -17.27
C GLY A 23 -24.90 -38.57 -17.71
N ALA A 24 -24.66 -38.55 -19.01
CA ALA A 24 -23.34 -38.59 -19.64
C ALA A 24 -22.52 -37.29 -19.55
N ARG A 25 -21.19 -37.44 -19.47
CA ARG A 25 -20.21 -36.36 -19.65
C ARG A 25 -20.02 -36.08 -21.15
N PRO A 26 -20.16 -34.84 -21.66
CA PRO A 26 -19.71 -34.51 -23.00
C PRO A 26 -18.20 -34.25 -23.02
N ARG A 27 -17.53 -34.86 -24.00
CA ARG A 27 -16.10 -34.71 -24.31
C ARG A 27 -15.79 -33.28 -24.79
N PRO A 28 -14.59 -32.73 -24.51
CA PRO A 28 -14.20 -31.43 -25.02
C PRO A 28 -13.95 -31.50 -26.55
N ARG A 29 -14.56 -30.57 -27.29
CA ARG A 29 -14.30 -30.36 -28.72
C ARG A 29 -12.91 -29.72 -28.88
N THR A 30 -12.06 -30.37 -29.67
CA THR A 30 -10.76 -29.84 -30.12
C THR A 30 -10.99 -28.65 -31.04
N ARG A 31 -10.57 -27.46 -30.58
CA ARG A 31 -10.57 -26.24 -31.40
C ARG A 31 -9.29 -26.24 -32.23
N ARG A 32 -9.42 -26.44 -33.55
CA ARG A 32 -8.31 -26.28 -34.51
C ARG A 32 -7.85 -24.82 -34.50
N LEU A 33 -6.55 -24.61 -34.30
CA LEU A 33 -5.89 -23.32 -34.51
C LEU A 33 -5.75 -23.09 -36.03
N PRO A 34 -6.07 -21.89 -36.57
CA PRO A 34 -5.71 -21.54 -37.92
C PRO A 34 -4.20 -21.31 -38.03
N GLY A 35 -3.62 -21.82 -39.12
CA GLY A 35 -2.19 -21.83 -39.40
C GLY A 35 -1.58 -20.45 -39.67
N THR A 36 -0.27 -20.41 -39.49
CA THR A 36 0.62 -19.28 -39.73
C THR A 36 0.59 -18.83 -41.20
N SER A 37 0.10 -17.63 -41.46
CA SER A 37 0.25 -16.95 -42.75
C SER A 37 1.59 -16.20 -42.79
N ARG A 38 2.48 -16.62 -43.70
CA ARG A 38 3.68 -15.89 -44.12
C ARG A 38 3.28 -14.61 -44.87
N PRO A 39 3.91 -13.44 -44.63
CA PRO A 39 3.72 -12.28 -45.50
C PRO A 39 4.62 -12.41 -46.74
N GLY A 40 4.02 -12.64 -47.90
CA GLY A 40 4.67 -12.46 -49.20
C GLY A 40 4.80 -10.98 -49.52
N HIS A 41 6.00 -10.54 -49.89
CA HIS A 41 6.23 -9.24 -50.49
C HIS A 41 5.79 -9.26 -51.96
N GLY A 42 4.76 -8.47 -52.28
CA GLY A 42 4.37 -8.13 -53.64
C GLY A 42 4.67 -6.64 -53.91
N PRO A 43 5.27 -6.28 -55.06
CA PRO A 43 5.68 -4.91 -55.34
C PRO A 43 4.57 -4.19 -56.10
N GLN A 44 3.86 -3.29 -55.42
CA GLN A 44 3.14 -2.14 -55.99
C GLN A 44 2.27 -1.52 -54.89
N ASP A 45 2.73 -0.40 -54.34
CA ASP A 45 1.87 0.71 -53.87
C ASP A 45 2.74 1.95 -53.62
N HIS A 46 3.50 2.31 -54.66
CA HIS A 46 4.04 3.66 -54.80
C HIS A 46 2.93 4.54 -55.37
N ARG A 47 2.17 5.22 -54.51
CA ARG A 47 1.51 6.53 -54.76
C ARG A 47 0.55 6.86 -53.62
N LEU A 48 1.09 7.25 -52.46
CA LEU A 48 0.40 8.06 -51.44
C LEU A 48 1.39 8.62 -50.39
N LEU A 49 2.60 8.98 -50.82
CA LEU A 49 3.55 9.76 -50.03
C LEU A 49 3.66 11.15 -50.65
N GLY A 50 2.69 12.00 -50.33
CA GLY A 50 2.66 13.39 -50.72
C GLY A 50 2.01 14.23 -49.63
N ARG A 51 2.86 14.94 -48.88
CA ARG A 51 2.53 16.03 -47.93
C ARG A 51 2.09 15.63 -46.52
N LEU A 52 3.05 15.27 -45.68
CA LEU A 52 3.02 15.53 -44.23
C LEU A 52 4.40 16.00 -43.76
N HIS A 53 4.77 17.22 -44.14
CA HIS A 53 5.84 17.98 -43.50
C HIS A 53 5.23 19.26 -42.95
N ALA A 54 4.65 19.14 -41.75
CA ALA A 54 4.46 20.27 -40.86
C ALA A 54 5.56 20.16 -39.79
N PRO A 55 6.36 21.21 -39.54
CA PRO A 55 7.30 21.20 -38.42
C PRO A 55 6.50 21.12 -37.11
N HIS A 56 6.81 20.13 -36.27
CA HIS A 56 6.25 20.04 -34.92
C HIS A 56 6.69 21.26 -34.10
N ALA A 57 5.74 21.89 -33.40
CA ALA A 57 6.03 22.95 -32.44
C ALA A 57 6.95 22.40 -31.34
N GLY A 58 8.14 22.98 -31.20
CA GLY A 58 9.07 22.66 -30.13
C GLY A 58 8.51 23.06 -28.76
N ALA A 59 8.86 22.29 -27.74
CA ALA A 59 8.49 22.60 -26.35
C ALA A 59 8.99 24.00 -25.95
N PRO A 60 8.21 24.78 -25.18
CA PRO A 60 8.71 26.05 -24.64
C PRO A 60 9.91 25.77 -23.73
N GLY A 61 11.01 26.50 -23.97
CA GLY A 61 12.20 26.43 -23.12
C GLY A 61 11.89 26.92 -21.69
N PRO A 62 12.66 26.47 -20.68
CA PRO A 62 12.41 26.88 -19.31
C PRO A 62 12.66 28.38 -19.15
N ASP A 63 11.63 29.11 -18.73
CA ASP A 63 11.71 30.52 -18.33
C ASP A 63 12.73 30.64 -17.20
N GLN A 64 13.85 31.31 -17.50
CA GLN A 64 14.89 31.65 -16.55
C GLN A 64 14.45 32.89 -15.76
N GLN A 65 13.76 32.71 -14.63
CA GLN A 65 13.62 33.77 -13.64
C GLN A 65 13.15 33.22 -12.27
N HIS A 66 14.07 32.54 -11.57
CA HIS A 66 14.27 32.58 -10.11
C HIS A 66 15.52 31.75 -9.79
N ARG A 67 16.71 32.35 -9.93
CA ARG A 67 17.94 31.78 -9.36
C ARG A 67 18.16 32.36 -7.97
N GLY A 68 17.54 31.74 -6.97
CA GLY A 68 18.09 31.73 -5.62
C GLY A 68 19.24 30.71 -5.60
N ALA A 69 20.44 31.14 -5.22
CA ALA A 69 21.57 30.25 -5.02
C ALA A 69 21.39 29.48 -3.69
N GLY A 70 21.31 28.15 -3.75
CA GLY A 70 21.30 27.26 -2.57
C GLY A 70 21.04 25.82 -2.99
N VAL A 71 22.00 24.92 -2.73
CA VAL A 71 22.03 23.45 -2.87
C VAL A 71 20.95 22.83 -3.77
N THR A 72 21.33 22.20 -4.88
CA THR A 72 20.46 21.29 -5.64
C THR A 72 20.22 20.02 -4.81
N ASP A 73 19.35 20.13 -3.80
CA ASP A 73 19.14 19.10 -2.80
C ASP A 73 17.95 18.24 -3.21
N THR A 74 18.21 17.18 -3.97
CA THR A 74 17.17 16.25 -4.40
C THR A 74 16.55 15.55 -3.18
N LEU A 75 15.22 15.53 -3.08
CA LEU A 75 14.50 14.74 -2.07
C LEU A 75 14.70 13.25 -2.33
N THR A 76 15.19 12.53 -1.34
CA THR A 76 15.40 11.08 -1.38
C THR A 76 14.27 10.40 -0.63
N ILE A 77 13.40 9.72 -1.38
CA ILE A 77 12.30 8.93 -0.83
C ILE A 77 12.72 7.46 -0.89
N VAL A 78 12.92 6.85 0.26
CA VAL A 78 13.36 5.47 0.38
C VAL A 78 12.15 4.54 0.33
N SER A 79 12.19 3.55 -0.56
CA SER A 79 11.24 2.45 -0.64
C SER A 79 11.94 1.19 -0.11
N LEU A 80 11.54 0.74 1.08
CA LEU A 80 12.19 -0.38 1.76
C LEU A 80 11.61 -1.72 1.34
N LEU A 81 12.51 -2.59 0.88
CA LEU A 81 12.25 -3.98 0.54
C LEU A 81 11.07 -4.16 -0.44
N PRO A 82 10.94 -3.36 -1.53
CA PRO A 82 9.79 -3.47 -2.44
C PRO A 82 9.66 -4.86 -3.06
N GLY A 83 10.75 -5.60 -3.24
CA GLY A 83 10.71 -6.99 -3.70
C GLY A 83 10.04 -7.98 -2.73
N LEU A 84 9.91 -7.62 -1.44
CA LEU A 84 9.23 -8.43 -0.41
C LEU A 84 7.92 -7.79 0.08
N GLN A 85 7.80 -6.46 -0.05
CA GLN A 85 6.76 -5.63 0.55
C GLN A 85 6.00 -4.81 -0.50
N ASP A 86 5.62 -5.42 -1.63
CA ASP A 86 4.80 -4.77 -2.67
C ASP A 86 3.64 -5.64 -3.21
N THR A 87 3.12 -6.55 -2.40
CA THR A 87 2.05 -7.49 -2.83
C THR A 87 0.78 -6.77 -3.27
N ASN A 88 0.42 -5.66 -2.61
CA ASN A 88 -0.74 -4.84 -2.96
C ASN A 88 -0.36 -3.54 -3.70
N GLY A 89 0.88 -3.42 -4.19
CA GLY A 89 1.37 -2.22 -4.88
C GLY A 89 1.71 -1.04 -3.94
N ASP A 90 1.82 -1.27 -2.64
CA ASP A 90 1.99 -0.21 -1.64
C ASP A 90 3.38 0.44 -1.66
N ALA A 91 4.41 -0.20 -2.22
CA ALA A 91 5.71 0.44 -2.41
C ALA A 91 5.60 1.63 -3.41
N ALA A 92 4.58 1.63 -4.27
CA ALA A 92 4.31 2.74 -5.18
C ALA A 92 3.93 4.04 -4.46
N ASN A 93 3.61 4.02 -3.16
CA ASN A 93 3.46 5.26 -2.36
C ASN A 93 4.73 6.13 -2.43
N ALA A 94 5.93 5.53 -2.53
CA ALA A 94 7.17 6.28 -2.72
C ALA A 94 7.17 7.08 -4.03
N ARG A 95 6.64 6.48 -5.12
CA ARG A 95 6.51 7.14 -6.42
C ARG A 95 5.47 8.25 -6.40
N VAL A 96 4.38 8.08 -5.65
CA VAL A 96 3.37 9.13 -5.44
C VAL A 96 4.01 10.35 -4.80
N LEU A 97 4.74 10.17 -3.70
CA LEU A 97 5.45 11.24 -3.01
C LEU A 97 6.44 11.95 -3.92
N ALA A 98 7.27 11.19 -4.64
CA ALA A 98 8.28 11.76 -5.53
C ALA A 98 7.63 12.57 -6.66
N GLN A 99 6.50 12.08 -7.19
CA GLN A 99 5.79 12.79 -8.26
C GLN A 99 5.12 14.08 -7.77
N ARG A 100 4.53 14.06 -6.57
CA ARG A 100 3.93 15.26 -5.96
C ARG A 100 4.99 16.29 -5.56
N ALA A 101 6.14 15.86 -5.05
CA ALA A 101 7.29 16.73 -4.82
C ALA A 101 7.75 17.44 -6.12
N ARG A 102 7.88 16.68 -7.21
CA ARG A 102 8.22 17.25 -8.53
C ARG A 102 7.18 18.23 -9.05
N TRP A 103 5.89 17.96 -8.84
CA TRP A 103 4.85 18.93 -9.20
C TRP A 103 4.92 20.21 -8.38
N ALA A 104 5.35 20.12 -7.11
CA ALA A 104 5.60 21.26 -6.24
C ALA A 104 6.93 21.99 -6.51
N GLY A 105 7.69 21.59 -7.54
CA GLY A 105 8.93 22.25 -7.94
C GLY A 105 10.20 21.74 -7.25
N PHE A 106 10.13 20.63 -6.52
CA PHE A 106 11.29 19.99 -5.89
C PHE A 106 11.79 18.80 -6.71
N ASP A 107 13.11 18.70 -6.91
CA ASP A 107 13.71 17.47 -7.42
C ASP A 107 13.48 16.34 -6.41
N ALA A 108 13.05 15.18 -6.88
CA ALA A 108 12.79 14.03 -6.02
C ALA A 108 13.06 12.71 -6.74
N VAL A 109 13.73 11.80 -6.04
CA VAL A 109 14.06 10.44 -6.49
C VAL A 109 13.53 9.40 -5.53
N VAL A 110 13.24 8.21 -6.06
CA VAL A 110 12.93 7.03 -5.25
C VAL A 110 14.17 6.15 -5.22
N LEU A 111 14.62 5.79 -4.02
CA LEU A 111 15.70 4.84 -3.79
C LEU A 111 15.10 3.56 -3.23
N ASP A 112 15.15 2.48 -4.00
CA ASP A 112 14.77 1.16 -3.52
C ASP A 112 15.93 0.55 -2.71
N VAL A 113 15.63 0.02 -1.53
CA VAL A 113 16.59 -0.69 -0.67
C VAL A 113 16.20 -2.17 -0.63
N ALA A 114 17.04 -3.03 -1.19
CA ALA A 114 16.78 -4.46 -1.29
C ALA A 114 17.32 -5.24 -0.07
N PRO A 115 16.94 -6.53 0.10
CA PRO A 115 17.53 -7.36 1.15
C PRO A 115 19.07 -7.41 1.06
N GLY A 116 19.75 -7.07 2.15
CA GLY A 116 21.20 -7.05 2.24
C GLY A 116 21.85 -5.68 1.96
N ASP A 117 21.10 -4.72 1.42
CA ASP A 117 21.57 -3.35 1.25
C ASP A 117 21.60 -2.60 2.60
N ALA A 118 22.46 -1.60 2.71
CA ALA A 118 22.42 -0.66 3.82
C ALA A 118 21.41 0.47 3.53
N LEU A 119 20.81 1.03 4.58
CA LEU A 119 20.07 2.29 4.45
C LEU A 119 21.00 3.40 3.96
N PRO A 120 20.52 4.32 3.10
CA PRO A 120 21.31 5.46 2.67
C PRO A 120 21.68 6.36 3.86
N ALA A 121 22.75 7.15 3.70
CA ALA A 121 23.20 8.10 4.72
C ALA A 121 22.11 9.13 5.06
N SER A 122 21.34 9.58 4.07
CA SER A 122 20.21 10.49 4.22
C SER A 122 18.94 9.92 3.59
N ALA A 123 17.80 10.19 4.24
CA ALA A 123 16.47 9.91 3.74
C ALA A 123 15.53 11.03 4.17
N ASP A 124 14.66 11.48 3.27
CA ASP A 124 13.67 12.51 3.56
C ASP A 124 12.32 11.92 3.92
N ILE A 125 11.98 10.78 3.30
CA ILE A 125 10.78 9.99 3.62
C ILE A 125 11.14 8.51 3.45
N ILE A 126 10.57 7.66 4.31
CA ILE A 126 10.66 6.20 4.19
C ILE A 126 9.27 5.63 3.92
N VAL A 127 9.18 4.68 2.99
CA VAL A 127 7.97 3.92 2.68
C VAL A 127 8.26 2.42 2.81
N ILE A 128 7.37 1.71 3.51
CA ILE A 128 7.37 0.25 3.60
C ILE A 128 5.98 -0.23 3.18
N GLY A 129 5.89 -0.98 2.09
CA GLY A 129 4.61 -1.52 1.64
C GLY A 129 4.19 -2.78 2.40
N SER A 130 3.26 -3.54 1.80
CA SER A 130 2.77 -4.80 2.36
C SER A 130 3.20 -6.00 1.52
N GLY A 131 3.39 -7.13 2.18
CA GLY A 131 3.88 -8.39 1.66
C GLY A 131 2.91 -9.52 1.98
N SER A 132 3.32 -10.74 1.61
CA SER A 132 2.59 -11.96 1.98
C SER A 132 3.12 -12.54 3.29
N ASP A 133 2.32 -13.38 3.95
CA ASP A 133 2.75 -14.12 5.16
C ASP A 133 4.02 -14.95 4.90
N ALA A 134 4.15 -15.52 3.69
CA ALA A 134 5.33 -16.28 3.28
C ALA A 134 6.60 -15.42 3.19
N ALA A 135 6.46 -14.10 2.99
CA ALA A 135 7.57 -13.16 2.94
C ALA A 135 7.98 -12.63 4.32
N LEU A 136 7.17 -12.81 5.37
CA LEU A 136 7.42 -12.25 6.71
C LEU A 136 8.79 -12.63 7.28
N PRO A 137 9.25 -13.90 7.24
CA PRO A 137 10.56 -14.25 7.79
C PRO A 137 11.72 -13.56 7.04
N ALA A 138 11.64 -13.49 5.70
CA ALA A 138 12.65 -12.85 4.86
C ALA A 138 12.66 -11.33 5.04
N ALA A 139 11.48 -10.71 5.08
CA ALA A 139 11.34 -9.27 5.29
C ALA A 139 11.84 -8.85 6.68
N ARG A 140 11.49 -9.62 7.72
CA ARG A 140 12.02 -9.44 9.07
C ARG A 140 13.55 -9.54 9.10
N ALA A 141 14.11 -10.60 8.50
CA ALA A 141 15.55 -10.81 8.47
C ALA A 141 16.29 -9.66 7.77
N ALA A 142 15.69 -9.05 6.76
CA ALA A 142 16.24 -7.88 6.07
C ALA A 142 16.07 -6.57 6.85
N LEU A 143 14.97 -6.39 7.59
CA LEU A 143 14.72 -5.19 8.41
C LEU A 143 15.55 -5.16 9.70
N LEU A 144 15.82 -6.32 10.30
CA LEU A 144 16.44 -6.39 11.63
C LEU A 144 17.81 -5.68 11.71
N PRO A 145 18.74 -5.83 10.75
CA PRO A 145 20.00 -5.10 10.75
C PRO A 145 19.84 -3.58 10.58
N MET A 146 18.71 -3.12 10.05
CA MET A 146 18.40 -1.70 9.82
C MET A 146 17.70 -1.05 11.02
N ALA A 147 17.32 -1.82 12.05
CA ALA A 147 16.42 -1.36 13.11
C ALA A 147 16.93 -0.13 13.87
N ASP A 148 18.21 -0.12 14.24
CA ASP A 148 18.80 1.01 14.97
C ASP A 148 18.88 2.26 14.10
N ARG A 149 19.28 2.11 12.84
CA ARG A 149 19.33 3.22 11.89
C ARG A 149 17.93 3.76 11.58
N LEU A 150 16.92 2.90 11.44
CA LEU A 150 15.53 3.34 11.31
C LEU A 150 15.09 4.14 12.52
N ARG A 151 15.42 3.67 13.74
CA ARG A 151 15.11 4.37 14.98
C ARG A 151 15.75 5.75 15.03
N GLU A 152 17.02 5.87 14.65
CA GLU A 152 17.70 7.17 14.53
C GLU A 152 17.00 8.11 13.55
N LEU A 153 16.66 7.62 12.35
CA LEU A 153 16.02 8.42 11.30
C LEU A 153 14.64 8.92 11.75
N VAL A 154 13.78 8.05 12.28
CA VAL A 154 12.43 8.46 12.72
C VAL A 154 12.49 9.36 13.96
N THR A 155 13.45 9.15 14.87
CA THR A 155 13.68 10.05 16.03
C THR A 155 14.16 11.42 15.58
N ALA A 156 14.93 11.50 14.49
CA ALA A 156 15.32 12.74 13.84
C ALA A 156 14.21 13.37 12.96
N GLY A 157 12.98 12.85 13.06
CA GLY A 157 11.79 13.36 12.38
C GLY A 157 11.64 12.92 10.92
N VAL A 158 12.41 11.94 10.43
CA VAL A 158 12.18 11.41 9.08
C VAL A 158 10.80 10.76 9.04
N PRO A 159 9.83 11.28 8.26
CA PRO A 159 8.52 10.66 8.16
C PRO A 159 8.62 9.26 7.56
N LEU A 160 7.88 8.32 8.14
CA LEU A 160 7.82 6.92 7.72
C LEU A 160 6.37 6.51 7.51
N LEU A 161 6.04 6.00 6.32
CA LEU A 161 4.76 5.34 6.04
C LEU A 161 4.96 3.83 5.91
N ALA A 162 4.24 3.05 6.70
CA ALA A 162 4.23 1.61 6.64
C ALA A 162 2.80 1.07 6.45
N VAL A 163 2.64 0.10 5.54
CA VAL A 163 1.32 -0.44 5.15
C VAL A 163 1.25 -1.95 5.41
N GLY A 164 0.15 -2.42 6.01
CA GLY A 164 -0.10 -3.85 6.26
C GLY A 164 1.08 -4.52 6.98
N THR A 165 1.56 -5.66 6.46
CA THR A 165 2.67 -6.42 7.07
C THR A 165 3.97 -5.61 7.21
N GLY A 166 4.18 -4.58 6.39
CA GLY A 166 5.31 -3.67 6.56
C GLY A 166 5.24 -2.92 7.89
N TRP A 167 4.04 -2.45 8.26
CA TRP A 167 3.79 -1.82 9.56
C TRP A 167 3.81 -2.84 10.69
N GLU A 168 3.19 -4.00 10.50
CA GLU A 168 3.13 -5.05 11.53
C GLU A 168 4.53 -5.49 11.99
N LEU A 169 5.48 -5.62 11.05
CA LEU A 169 6.89 -5.94 11.35
C LEU A 169 7.62 -4.84 12.11
N LEU A 170 7.16 -3.59 12.07
CA LEU A 170 7.72 -2.50 12.88
C LEU A 170 7.28 -2.59 14.34
N GLY A 171 6.20 -3.32 14.65
CA GLY A 171 5.71 -3.52 16.01
C GLY A 171 6.56 -4.48 16.83
N VAL A 172 5.97 -4.98 17.92
CA VAL A 172 6.57 -6.03 18.76
C VAL A 172 6.56 -7.38 18.03
N GLY A 173 5.56 -7.64 17.18
CA GLY A 173 5.51 -8.86 16.39
C GLY A 173 4.15 -9.14 15.77
N ILE A 174 4.05 -10.34 15.19
CA ILE A 174 2.91 -10.83 14.43
C ILE A 174 2.60 -12.25 14.89
N ASP A 175 1.42 -12.42 15.45
CA ASP A 175 0.90 -13.73 15.82
C ASP A 175 0.13 -14.31 14.62
N LEU A 176 0.49 -15.52 14.21
CA LEU A 176 -0.13 -16.20 13.07
C LEU A 176 -1.24 -17.14 13.54
N ALA A 177 -2.18 -17.44 12.63
CA ALA A 177 -3.36 -18.26 12.95
C ALA A 177 -3.02 -19.70 13.33
N ASP A 178 -1.84 -20.20 12.95
CA ASP A 178 -1.33 -21.52 13.34
C ASP A 178 -0.65 -21.54 14.73
N GLY A 179 -0.63 -20.40 15.43
CA GLY A 179 0.00 -20.23 16.74
C GLY A 179 1.49 -19.92 16.68
N SER A 180 2.10 -19.89 15.50
CA SER A 180 3.47 -19.42 15.34
C SER A 180 3.56 -17.89 15.44
N VAL A 181 4.75 -17.40 15.76
CA VAL A 181 5.00 -15.98 16.02
C VAL A 181 6.20 -15.52 15.18
N VAL A 182 6.02 -14.38 14.50
CA VAL A 182 7.10 -13.64 13.85
C VAL A 182 7.38 -12.41 14.69
N GLU A 183 8.54 -12.37 15.34
CA GLU A 183 8.96 -11.20 16.12
C GLU A 183 9.12 -9.97 15.21
N GLY A 184 8.73 -8.79 15.70
CA GLY A 184 8.95 -7.53 14.98
C GLY A 184 10.35 -6.97 15.24
N ILE A 185 10.60 -5.76 14.75
CA ILE A 185 11.84 -5.01 15.05
C ILE A 185 11.70 -4.04 16.23
N GLY A 186 10.50 -3.91 16.82
CA GLY A 186 10.27 -3.09 18.01
C GLY A 186 10.55 -1.60 17.79
N LEU A 187 10.13 -1.07 16.63
CA LEU A 187 10.21 0.36 16.31
C LEU A 187 8.98 1.11 16.81
N VAL A 188 7.79 0.52 16.73
CA VAL A 188 6.52 1.10 17.20
C VAL A 188 5.84 0.20 18.23
N ALA A 189 4.92 0.79 19.01
CA ALA A 189 4.11 0.04 19.96
C ALA A 189 3.08 -0.85 19.25
N GLY A 190 2.74 -1.96 19.89
CA GLY A 190 1.65 -2.84 19.48
C GLY A 190 2.09 -4.10 18.75
N ARG A 191 1.12 -4.97 18.50
CA ARG A 191 1.29 -6.31 17.92
C ARG A 191 0.12 -6.63 17.00
N ALA A 192 0.40 -7.31 15.90
CA ALA A 192 -0.64 -7.85 15.03
C ALA A 192 -1.10 -9.22 15.55
N VAL A 193 -2.40 -9.41 15.73
CA VAL A 193 -2.98 -10.65 16.27
C VAL A 193 -4.05 -11.20 15.33
N PRO A 194 -4.27 -12.53 15.23
CA PRO A 194 -5.23 -13.09 14.28
C PRO A 194 -6.64 -12.51 14.46
N ALA A 195 -7.23 -12.09 13.34
CA ALA A 195 -8.66 -11.77 13.28
C ALA A 195 -9.49 -13.06 13.14
N PRO A 196 -10.79 -13.06 13.49
CA PRO A 196 -11.65 -14.24 13.35
C PRO A 196 -11.81 -14.75 11.91
N ALA A 197 -11.66 -13.85 10.93
CA ALA A 197 -11.73 -14.15 9.51
C ALA A 197 -10.90 -13.11 8.71
N ARG A 198 -10.60 -13.42 7.45
CA ARG A 198 -9.96 -12.46 6.54
C ARG A 198 -10.88 -11.26 6.30
N ILE A 199 -10.30 -10.08 6.41
CA ILE A 199 -10.94 -8.79 6.19
C ILE A 199 -10.50 -8.31 4.80
N ALA A 200 -11.47 -8.05 3.92
CA ALA A 200 -11.24 -7.63 2.54
C ALA A 200 -12.41 -6.75 2.07
N ASP A 201 -12.36 -5.46 2.38
CA ASP A 201 -13.43 -4.49 2.08
C ASP A 201 -12.89 -3.06 1.94
N ASP A 202 -13.74 -2.11 1.56
CA ASP A 202 -13.40 -0.71 1.67
C ASP A 202 -13.23 -0.29 3.13
N LEU A 203 -12.28 0.61 3.37
CA LEU A 203 -12.02 1.20 4.67
C LEU A 203 -12.13 2.73 4.56
N ALA A 204 -12.94 3.32 5.44
CA ALA A 204 -13.09 4.77 5.57
C ALA A 204 -12.74 5.21 6.99
N VAL A 205 -11.91 6.23 7.11
CA VAL A 205 -11.32 6.67 8.37
C VAL A 205 -11.47 8.18 8.51
N LYS A 206 -11.96 8.64 9.65
CA LYS A 206 -11.89 10.05 10.04
C LYS A 206 -10.56 10.30 10.77
N SER A 207 -9.69 11.11 10.18
CA SER A 207 -8.39 11.47 10.74
C SER A 207 -8.21 12.98 10.82
N LYS A 208 -7.11 13.43 11.46
CA LYS A 208 -6.69 14.84 11.41
C LYS A 208 -6.16 15.27 10.03
N TYR A 209 -5.94 14.32 9.12
CA TYR A 209 -5.49 14.52 7.73
C TYR A 209 -6.66 14.54 6.74
N GLY A 210 -7.88 14.68 7.25
CA GLY A 210 -9.12 14.55 6.48
C GLY A 210 -9.68 13.14 6.53
N ARG A 211 -10.68 12.89 5.69
CA ARG A 211 -11.25 11.56 5.53
C ARG A 211 -10.35 10.73 4.63
N LEU A 212 -9.86 9.62 5.15
CA LEU A 212 -9.05 8.67 4.40
C LEU A 212 -9.93 7.55 3.90
N ILE A 213 -9.83 7.21 2.61
CA ILE A 213 -10.56 6.10 2.00
C ILE A 213 -9.59 5.25 1.18
N GLY A 214 -9.73 3.94 1.32
CA GLY A 214 -8.93 2.94 0.63
C GLY A 214 -9.58 1.57 0.72
N PHE A 215 -8.77 0.54 0.62
CA PHE A 215 -9.19 -0.85 0.76
C PHE A 215 -8.34 -1.51 1.84
N GLU A 216 -8.94 -2.33 2.69
CA GLU A 216 -8.22 -3.15 3.66
C GLU A 216 -8.21 -4.61 3.20
N ASN A 217 -7.07 -5.29 3.32
CA ASN A 217 -6.92 -6.69 2.93
C ASN A 217 -5.95 -7.42 3.87
N HIS A 218 -6.45 -7.86 5.02
CA HIS A 218 -5.62 -8.41 6.08
C HIS A 218 -6.35 -9.51 6.86
N SER A 219 -5.62 -10.24 7.70
CA SER A 219 -6.16 -11.34 8.51
C SER A 219 -5.93 -11.09 10.00
N ARG A 220 -5.72 -9.81 10.40
CA ARG A 220 -5.19 -9.45 11.71
C ARG A 220 -5.89 -8.22 12.28
N HIS A 221 -6.05 -8.20 13.59
CA HIS A 221 -6.27 -6.98 14.36
C HIS A 221 -4.91 -6.43 14.81
N TYR A 222 -4.89 -5.18 15.27
CA TYR A 222 -3.70 -4.56 15.84
C TYR A 222 -3.99 -4.03 17.24
N VAL A 223 -3.24 -4.51 18.23
CA VAL A 223 -3.49 -4.27 19.67
C VAL A 223 -2.26 -3.67 20.36
N GLY A 224 -2.47 -2.93 21.44
CA GLY A 224 -1.39 -2.30 22.22
C GLY A 224 -0.88 -0.98 21.65
N ALA A 225 -1.68 -0.35 20.77
CA ALA A 225 -1.40 0.92 20.10
C ALA A 225 -2.59 1.91 20.16
N GLU A 226 -3.57 1.64 21.02
CA GLU A 226 -4.87 2.33 21.06
C GLU A 226 -4.77 3.81 21.49
N GLY A 227 -3.63 4.23 22.05
CA GLY A 227 -3.40 5.60 22.49
C GLY A 227 -3.13 6.59 21.36
N SER A 228 -2.72 6.13 20.17
CA SER A 228 -2.31 7.00 19.07
C SER A 228 -2.68 6.44 17.69
N PRO A 229 -3.98 6.28 17.37
CA PRO A 229 -4.39 5.81 16.05
C PRO A 229 -4.18 6.87 14.96
N LEU A 230 -4.13 6.42 13.70
CA LEU A 230 -4.22 7.30 12.54
C LEU A 230 -5.58 7.99 12.47
N GLY A 231 -6.64 7.27 12.84
CA GLY A 231 -7.96 7.86 13.00
C GLY A 231 -9.01 6.90 13.48
N ARG A 232 -10.26 7.39 13.49
CA ARG A 232 -11.44 6.59 13.85
C ARG A 232 -12.05 5.97 12.61
N VAL A 233 -12.38 4.68 12.66
CA VAL A 233 -13.10 4.00 11.58
C VAL A 233 -14.51 4.60 11.44
N LEU A 234 -14.89 4.88 10.20
CA LEU A 234 -16.25 5.25 9.80
C LEU A 234 -16.98 4.07 9.17
N ALA A 235 -16.25 3.23 8.43
CA ALA A 235 -16.71 1.98 7.86
C ALA A 235 -15.51 1.07 7.57
N GLY A 236 -15.69 -0.25 7.63
CA GLY A 236 -14.62 -1.25 7.62
C GLY A 236 -14.26 -1.72 9.03
N THR A 237 -13.11 -2.38 9.16
CA THR A 237 -12.63 -3.03 10.39
C THR A 237 -11.46 -2.29 11.02
N GLY A 238 -10.48 -1.87 10.21
CA GLY A 238 -9.25 -1.23 10.69
C GLY A 238 -8.50 -2.13 11.67
N ASN A 239 -8.10 -1.58 12.82
CA ASN A 239 -7.38 -2.32 13.86
C ASN A 239 -8.25 -3.36 14.60
N GLY A 240 -9.57 -3.41 14.36
CA GLY A 240 -10.50 -4.32 15.04
C GLY A 240 -11.14 -3.77 16.32
N ASN A 241 -10.89 -2.50 16.66
CA ASN A 241 -11.40 -1.84 17.86
C ASN A 241 -12.09 -0.48 17.57
N GLY A 242 -12.50 -0.25 16.32
CA GLY A 242 -13.10 1.02 15.86
C GLY A 242 -12.07 2.13 15.59
N GLN A 243 -10.77 1.85 15.75
CA GLN A 243 -9.67 2.69 15.34
C GLN A 243 -8.95 2.09 14.14
N GLU A 244 -8.19 2.91 13.43
CA GLU A 244 -7.37 2.47 12.30
C GLU A 244 -5.97 3.06 12.42
N GLY A 245 -4.99 2.20 12.12
CA GLY A 245 -3.59 2.57 11.98
C GLY A 245 -2.91 2.94 13.30
N LEU A 246 -1.74 3.55 13.17
CA LEU A 246 -0.93 4.09 14.26
C LEU A 246 -0.24 5.36 13.80
N VAL A 247 -0.07 6.31 14.72
CA VAL A 247 0.78 7.48 14.57
C VAL A 247 1.70 7.59 15.78
N MET A 248 3.01 7.46 15.57
CA MET A 248 4.02 7.63 16.63
C MET A 248 5.09 8.63 16.15
N GLY A 249 4.98 9.88 16.60
CA GLY A 249 5.74 10.98 15.99
C GLY A 249 5.34 11.11 14.52
N ASP A 250 6.33 11.04 13.62
CA ASP A 250 6.14 11.06 12.17
C ASP A 250 6.15 9.65 11.54
N VAL A 251 5.90 8.61 12.34
CA VAL A 251 5.70 7.23 11.88
C VAL A 251 4.22 6.92 11.75
N PHE A 252 3.81 6.49 10.56
CA PHE A 252 2.44 6.23 10.15
C PHE A 252 2.27 4.77 9.76
N GLY A 253 1.45 4.04 10.51
CA GLY A 253 1.02 2.67 10.19
C GLY A 253 -0.43 2.65 9.72
N THR A 254 -0.76 1.85 8.69
CA THR A 254 -2.15 1.71 8.24
C THR A 254 -2.42 0.37 7.52
N HIS A 255 -3.65 -0.10 7.61
CA HIS A 255 -4.23 -1.16 6.78
C HIS A 255 -4.77 -0.65 5.43
N LEU A 256 -4.81 0.67 5.20
CA LEU A 256 -5.25 1.24 3.93
C LEU A 256 -4.26 0.91 2.81
N HIS A 257 -4.73 0.19 1.80
CA HIS A 257 -4.08 -0.01 0.51
C HIS A 257 -4.67 0.94 -0.54
N GLY A 258 -4.06 0.99 -1.74
CA GLY A 258 -4.72 1.69 -2.86
C GLY A 258 -3.88 2.25 -4.01
N PRO A 259 -2.55 2.47 -3.93
CA PRO A 259 -1.75 2.85 -2.77
C PRO A 259 -2.42 3.99 -1.98
N VAL A 260 -2.28 3.99 -0.64
CA VAL A 260 -2.99 4.94 0.24
C VAL A 260 -2.77 6.40 -0.13
N LEU A 261 -1.56 6.79 -0.53
CA LEU A 261 -1.23 8.20 -0.82
C LEU A 261 -1.81 8.70 -2.13
N ALA A 262 -1.95 7.82 -3.14
CA ALA A 262 -2.60 8.20 -4.40
C ALA A 262 -4.09 8.47 -4.18
N ARG A 263 -4.71 7.69 -3.30
CA ARG A 263 -6.13 7.86 -2.95
C ARG A 263 -6.37 8.98 -1.97
N ASN A 264 -5.38 9.37 -1.16
CA ASN A 264 -5.54 10.35 -0.09
C ASN A 264 -4.47 11.45 -0.19
N PRO A 265 -4.60 12.40 -1.15
CA PRO A 265 -3.61 13.44 -1.40
C PRO A 265 -3.24 14.27 -0.18
N GLY A 266 -4.20 14.58 0.70
CA GLY A 266 -3.94 15.32 1.94
C GLY A 266 -2.95 14.63 2.88
N LEU A 267 -2.92 13.30 2.91
CA LEU A 267 -1.92 12.54 3.67
C LEU A 267 -0.55 12.57 2.97
N ALA A 268 -0.52 12.48 1.64
CA ALA A 268 0.72 12.59 0.86
C ALA A 268 1.39 13.96 1.06
N ASP A 269 0.58 15.03 1.01
CA ASP A 269 1.00 16.41 1.21
C ASP A 269 1.46 16.67 2.64
N HIS A 270 0.86 15.98 3.62
CA HIS A 270 1.31 16.05 4.99
C HIS A 270 2.73 15.47 5.15
N LEU A 271 2.99 14.28 4.59
CA LEU A 271 4.32 13.65 4.64
C LEU A 271 5.38 14.51 3.93
N LEU A 272 5.04 15.10 2.78
CA LEU A 272 5.94 16.02 2.07
C LEU A 272 6.22 17.31 2.87
N ARG A 273 5.20 17.84 3.54
CA ARG A 273 5.37 19.02 4.42
C ARG A 273 6.29 18.72 5.60
N LEU A 274 6.17 17.54 6.22
CA LEU A 274 7.09 17.11 7.28
C LEU A 274 8.53 17.02 6.77
N ALA A 275 8.72 16.38 5.61
CA ALA A 275 10.05 16.19 5.02
C ALA A 275 10.71 17.54 4.66
N LEU A 276 9.98 18.44 4.02
CA LEU A 276 10.50 19.74 3.58
C LEU A 276 10.72 20.71 4.74
N ALA A 277 9.88 20.68 5.77
CA ALA A 277 10.09 21.49 6.98
C ALA A 277 11.44 21.17 7.64
N ARG A 278 11.89 19.91 7.60
CA ARG A 278 13.23 19.52 8.10
C ARG A 278 14.39 20.11 7.30
N ARG A 279 14.14 20.46 6.04
CA ARG A 279 15.08 21.16 5.17
C ARG A 279 14.91 22.69 5.23
N GLY A 280 14.07 23.20 6.12
CA GLY A 280 13.76 24.64 6.21
C GLY A 280 13.01 25.18 5.00
N SER A 281 12.28 24.32 4.29
CA SER A 281 11.48 24.68 3.10
C SER A 281 10.00 24.40 3.33
N ASP A 282 9.13 25.23 2.74
CA ASP A 282 7.69 25.03 2.80
C ASP A 282 7.18 24.19 1.63
N TYR A 283 6.28 23.25 1.92
CA TYR A 283 5.57 22.50 0.89
C TYR A 283 4.27 23.20 0.48
N VAL A 284 4.16 23.49 -0.81
CA VAL A 284 2.94 23.95 -1.48
C VAL A 284 2.62 22.99 -2.63
N PRO A 285 1.42 22.38 -2.69
CA PRO A 285 1.02 21.53 -3.81
C PRO A 285 1.12 22.31 -5.13
N GLY A 286 1.74 21.69 -6.14
CA GLY A 286 1.79 22.30 -7.48
C GLY A 286 0.48 22.17 -8.23
N ALA A 287 0.22 23.06 -9.19
CA ALA A 287 -1.04 23.12 -9.96
C ALA A 287 -1.44 21.82 -10.68
N ARG A 288 -0.46 20.95 -11.02
CA ARG A 288 -0.76 19.62 -11.60
C ARG A 288 -1.43 18.67 -10.59
N SER A 289 -1.24 18.89 -9.30
CA SER A 289 -1.83 18.09 -8.22
C SER A 289 -3.34 18.25 -8.19
N ASP A 290 -3.87 19.46 -8.46
CA ASP A 290 -5.31 19.75 -8.38
C ASP A 290 -6.13 18.80 -9.26
N ALA A 291 -5.76 18.63 -10.54
CA ALA A 291 -6.48 17.75 -11.46
C ALA A 291 -6.46 16.27 -11.03
N VAL A 292 -5.35 15.83 -10.42
CA VAL A 292 -5.22 14.45 -9.90
C VAL A 292 -6.00 14.29 -8.60
N ASP A 293 -6.03 15.31 -7.77
CA ASP A 293 -6.74 15.32 -6.49
C ASP A 293 -8.25 15.31 -6.69
N GLU A 294 -8.74 15.96 -7.76
CA GLU A 294 -10.11 15.83 -8.25
C GLU A 294 -10.46 14.39 -8.64
N THR A 295 -9.56 13.72 -9.37
CA THR A 295 -9.74 12.31 -9.75
C THR A 295 -9.77 11.41 -8.52
N ALA A 296 -8.87 11.64 -7.57
CA ALA A 296 -8.84 10.92 -6.30
C ALA A 296 -10.12 11.17 -5.48
N ARG A 297 -10.60 12.42 -5.40
CA ARG A 297 -11.84 12.78 -4.72
C ARG A 297 -13.05 12.11 -5.35
N ALA A 298 -13.16 12.12 -6.68
CA ALA A 298 -14.22 11.43 -7.40
C ALA A 298 -14.24 9.92 -7.08
N ALA A 299 -13.06 9.27 -7.10
CA ALA A 299 -12.93 7.86 -6.75
C ALA A 299 -13.32 7.58 -5.28
N ARG A 300 -12.86 8.42 -4.34
CA ARG A 300 -13.25 8.35 -2.92
C ARG A 300 -14.76 8.54 -2.73
N ASN A 301 -15.38 9.45 -3.47
CA ASN A 301 -16.82 9.71 -3.39
C ASN A 301 -17.67 8.52 -3.86
N GLN A 302 -17.23 7.78 -4.89
CA GLN A 302 -17.91 6.53 -5.29
C GLN A 302 -17.89 5.48 -4.16
N VAL A 303 -16.75 5.34 -3.49
CA VAL A 303 -16.62 4.44 -2.33
C VAL A 303 -17.44 4.94 -1.15
N ALA A 304 -17.42 6.24 -0.85
CA ALA A 304 -18.20 6.84 0.23
C ALA A 304 -19.70 6.57 0.05
N VAL A 305 -20.23 6.72 -1.17
CA VAL A 305 -21.63 6.40 -1.50
C VAL A 305 -21.94 4.91 -1.25
N ARG A 306 -21.06 4.00 -1.68
CA ARG A 306 -21.21 2.55 -1.41
C ARG A 306 -21.25 2.25 0.09
N LEU A 307 -20.46 2.98 0.87
CA LEU A 307 -20.39 2.90 2.33
C LEU A 307 -21.48 3.71 3.06
N LYS A 308 -22.41 4.32 2.32
CA LYS A 308 -23.49 5.19 2.86
C LYS A 308 -22.95 6.37 3.69
N LEU A 309 -21.79 6.88 3.31
CA LEU A 309 -21.17 8.09 3.85
C LEU A 309 -21.46 9.27 2.92
N PRO A 310 -21.49 10.52 3.43
CA PRO A 310 -21.66 11.70 2.59
C PRO A 310 -20.48 11.85 1.61
N ALA A 311 -20.70 12.41 0.43
CA ALA A 311 -19.62 12.80 -0.46
C ALA A 311 -18.78 13.94 0.17
N GLU A 312 -17.48 13.97 -0.17
CA GLU A 312 -16.56 15.11 0.05
C GLU A 312 -16.81 16.22 -0.97
#